data_AF-A0A9W6B495-F1
#
_entry.id   AF-A0A9W6B495-F1
#
_cell.length_a   1.000
_cell.length_b   1.000
_cell.length_c   1.000
_cell.angle_alpha   90.00
_cell.angle_beta   90.00
_cell.angle_gamma   90.00
#
_symmetry.space_group_name_H-M   'P 1'
#
loop_
_entity.id
_entity.type
_entity.pdbx_description
1 polymer ?
#
loop_
_entity_poly.entity_id
_entity_poly.type
_entity_poly.pdbx_seq_one_letter_code
_entity_poly.pdbx_strand_id
1 'polypeptide(L)'
;MKTTMKLLYVLLLLVTLTTSAQSTTFGIKAAINLAQFEGIELIGDYKNTPRISYGGGLFLNQKLTGHSNLQVEVLYSEQGTDLDSYDFPGMTYQLNYVATPLYYRFTFKNEGQFHILLGARPAILVNSKLKITEDDDEMNISTESYFSDNGLDIKVNEFDFALSGGIGIGKPDAAMLNITYSQGIINVFEGADATDNVKNILLQVGFCFAFN
;
A
#
# COMPACT_ATOMS: atom_id res chain seq x y z
N MET A 1 -12.16 6.76 -18.77
CA MET A 1 -11.31 7.85 -19.32
C MET A 1 -10.38 8.47 -18.27
N LYS A 2 -10.86 8.90 -17.09
CA LYS A 2 -10.01 9.49 -16.04
C LYS A 2 -8.92 8.53 -15.52
N THR A 3 -9.24 7.25 -15.28
CA THR A 3 -8.28 6.23 -14.82
C THR A 3 -7.18 5.95 -15.85
N THR A 4 -7.53 5.95 -17.13
CA THR A 4 -6.58 5.75 -18.25
C THR A 4 -5.59 6.90 -18.36
N MET A 5 -6.03 8.14 -18.12
CA MET A 5 -5.13 9.31 -18.10
C MET A 5 -4.23 9.32 -16.85
N LYS A 6 -4.73 8.92 -15.67
CA LYS A 6 -3.92 8.78 -14.45
C LYS A 6 -2.78 7.75 -14.66
N LEU A 7 -3.08 6.60 -15.29
CA LEU A 7 -2.08 5.56 -15.60
C LEU A 7 -1.02 6.04 -16.59
N LEU A 8 -1.40 6.89 -17.55
CA LEU A 8 -0.50 7.50 -18.51
C LEU A 8 0.53 8.43 -17.86
N TYR A 9 0.13 9.21 -16.83
CA TYR A 9 1.07 10.08 -16.10
C TYR A 9 2.10 9.29 -15.29
N VAL A 10 1.68 8.20 -14.64
CA VAL A 10 2.59 7.28 -13.93
C VAL A 10 3.59 6.67 -14.93
N LEU A 11 3.11 6.25 -16.11
CA LEU A 11 3.96 5.70 -17.17
C LEU A 11 4.95 6.74 -17.71
N LEU A 12 4.53 7.99 -17.90
CA LEU A 12 5.39 9.06 -18.42
C LEU A 12 6.53 9.41 -17.44
N LEU A 13 6.25 9.42 -16.14
CA LEU A 13 7.26 9.61 -15.09
C LEU A 13 8.31 8.49 -15.11
N LEU A 14 7.89 7.23 -15.28
CA LEU A 14 8.78 6.08 -15.34
C LEU A 14 9.72 6.10 -16.56
N VAL A 15 9.28 6.62 -17.72
CA VAL A 15 10.08 6.67 -18.96
C VAL A 15 11.28 7.63 -18.83
N THR A 16 11.12 8.75 -18.11
CA THR A 16 12.19 9.76 -17.96
C THR A 16 13.39 9.31 -17.11
N LEU A 17 13.26 8.19 -16.39
CA LEU A 17 14.33 7.65 -15.53
C LEU A 17 15.30 6.71 -16.26
N THR A 18 15.10 6.43 -17.55
CA THR A 18 15.80 5.33 -18.27
C THR A 18 17.09 5.73 -19.01
N THR A 19 17.65 6.92 -18.78
CA THR A 19 18.84 7.40 -19.53
C THR A 19 20.18 6.69 -19.20
N SER A 20 20.18 5.61 -18.40
CA SER A 20 21.39 4.77 -18.20
C SER A 20 21.06 3.29 -17.96
N ALA A 21 20.81 2.55 -19.04
CA ALA A 21 20.47 1.11 -19.01
C ALA A 21 21.50 0.19 -18.33
N GLN A 22 22.74 0.63 -18.09
CA GLN A 22 23.78 -0.19 -17.44
C GLN A 22 23.70 -0.20 -15.90
N SER A 23 22.88 0.64 -15.29
CA SER A 23 22.77 0.78 -13.83
C SER A 23 21.34 0.62 -13.32
N THR A 24 20.43 0.22 -14.19
CA THR A 24 19.01 0.06 -13.88
C THR A 24 18.65 -1.42 -13.93
N THR A 25 18.03 -1.93 -12.87
CA THR A 25 17.42 -3.26 -12.84
C THR A 25 15.91 -3.09 -12.77
N PHE A 26 15.16 -3.91 -13.51
CA PHE A 26 13.71 -3.94 -13.42
C PHE A 26 13.26 -5.35 -13.01
N GLY A 27 12.09 -5.46 -12.39
CA GLY A 27 11.62 -6.73 -11.88
C GLY A 27 10.19 -6.71 -11.40
N ILE A 28 9.76 -7.84 -10.84
CA ILE A 28 8.45 -8.01 -10.22
C ILE A 28 8.57 -8.08 -8.70
N LYS A 29 7.52 -7.63 -8.01
CA LYS A 29 7.37 -7.76 -6.56
C LYS A 29 6.05 -8.44 -6.24
N ALA A 30 6.08 -9.41 -5.34
CA ALA A 30 4.91 -9.98 -4.69
C ALA A 30 5.00 -9.69 -3.19
N ALA A 31 3.87 -9.43 -2.54
CA ALA A 31 3.86 -9.01 -1.15
C ALA A 31 2.64 -9.50 -0.39
N ILE A 32 2.84 -9.74 0.91
CA ILE A 32 1.80 -9.92 1.90
C ILE A 32 1.70 -8.61 2.69
N ASN A 33 0.48 -8.15 2.89
CA ASN A 33 0.16 -6.91 3.57
C ASN A 33 -0.55 -7.22 4.89
N LEU A 34 -0.13 -6.56 5.96
CA LEU A 34 -0.87 -6.45 7.22
C LEU A 34 -1.21 -4.97 7.35
N ALA A 35 -2.46 -4.63 7.04
CA ALA A 35 -2.94 -3.26 7.06
C ALA A 35 -3.93 -3.06 8.20
N GLN A 36 -3.95 -1.87 8.78
CA GLN A 36 -5.00 -1.49 9.72
C GLN A 36 -5.23 0.01 9.65
N PHE A 37 -6.40 0.45 10.05
CA PHE A 37 -6.61 1.86 10.32
C PHE A 37 -6.10 2.22 11.72
N GLU A 38 -5.60 3.44 11.87
CA GLU A 38 -5.24 4.07 13.14
C GLU A 38 -6.17 5.26 13.37
N GLY A 39 -6.53 5.54 14.62
CA GLY A 39 -7.35 6.70 14.94
C GLY A 39 -8.85 6.52 14.70
N ILE A 40 -9.32 5.28 14.43
CA ILE A 40 -10.77 5.02 14.45
C ILE A 40 -11.30 5.15 15.88
N GLU A 41 -12.37 5.91 16.04
CA GLU A 41 -13.23 5.87 17.21
C GLU A 41 -14.23 4.73 17.07
N LEU A 42 -14.04 3.65 17.83
CA LEU A 42 -14.93 2.50 17.83
C LEU A 42 -16.06 2.74 18.84
N ILE A 43 -17.30 2.53 18.41
CA ILE A 43 -18.48 2.57 19.29
C ILE A 43 -18.75 1.15 19.80
N GLY A 44 -18.99 0.98 21.08
CA GLY A 44 -19.29 -0.34 21.66
C GLY A 44 -18.05 -1.25 21.73
N ASP A 45 -18.27 -2.56 21.59
CA ASP A 45 -17.23 -3.59 21.79
C ASP A 45 -16.44 -3.94 20.52
N TYR A 46 -16.51 -3.10 19.48
CA TYR A 46 -15.75 -3.32 18.26
C TYR A 46 -14.25 -3.26 18.52
N LYS A 47 -13.52 -4.18 17.90
CA LYS A 47 -12.07 -4.26 17.90
C LYS A 47 -11.57 -4.05 16.48
N ASN A 48 -10.61 -3.15 16.37
CA ASN A 48 -9.89 -2.91 15.13
C ASN A 48 -8.67 -3.83 15.07
N THR A 49 -8.64 -4.74 14.11
CA THR A 49 -7.58 -5.75 13.95
C THR A 49 -6.88 -5.61 12.60
N PRO A 50 -5.58 -5.97 12.52
CA PRO A 50 -4.87 -5.94 11.25
C PRO A 50 -5.42 -6.95 10.25
N ARG A 51 -5.75 -6.44 9.07
CA ARG A 51 -6.20 -7.22 7.94
C ARG A 51 -5.03 -7.79 7.15
N ILE A 52 -5.01 -9.11 6.98
CA ILE A 52 -4.06 -9.79 6.10
C ILE A 52 -4.57 -9.74 4.66
N SER A 53 -3.74 -9.28 3.74
CA SER A 53 -4.05 -9.18 2.31
C SER A 53 -2.78 -9.26 1.46
N TYR A 54 -2.87 -8.98 0.17
CA TYR A 54 -1.76 -9.13 -0.76
C TYR A 54 -1.53 -7.89 -1.62
N GLY A 55 -0.34 -7.82 -2.17
CA GLY A 55 0.02 -6.82 -3.16
C GLY A 55 1.04 -7.36 -4.14
N GLY A 56 1.24 -6.66 -5.23
CA GLY A 56 2.24 -7.00 -6.21
C GLY A 56 2.26 -6.06 -7.39
N GLY A 57 3.33 -6.14 -8.17
CA GLY A 57 3.53 -5.30 -9.33
C GLY A 57 4.98 -5.27 -9.77
N LEU A 58 5.42 -4.10 -10.23
CA LEU A 58 6.74 -3.90 -10.81
C LEU A 58 7.61 -3.05 -9.90
N PHE A 59 8.91 -3.27 -9.98
CA PHE A 59 9.90 -2.36 -9.43
C PHE A 59 10.98 -2.04 -10.46
N LEU A 60 11.53 -0.84 -10.32
CA LEU A 60 12.72 -0.37 -11.00
C LEU A 60 13.72 0.04 -9.93
N ASN A 61 14.96 -0.39 -10.08
CA ASN A 61 16.03 -0.16 -9.15
C ASN A 61 17.20 0.49 -9.88
N GLN A 62 17.44 1.77 -9.60
CA GLN A 62 18.52 2.55 -10.17
C GLN A 62 19.69 2.57 -9.19
N LYS A 63 20.82 1.98 -9.57
CA LYS A 63 22.06 2.11 -8.81
C LYS A 63 22.53 3.56 -8.85
N LEU A 64 22.81 4.12 -7.67
CA LEU A 64 23.35 5.47 -7.50
C LEU A 64 24.85 5.41 -7.19
N THR A 65 25.24 4.53 -6.27
CA THR A 65 26.63 4.31 -5.87
C THR A 65 26.93 2.82 -5.72
N GLY A 66 28.13 2.46 -5.25
CA GLY A 66 28.45 1.07 -4.90
C GLY A 66 27.67 0.51 -3.70
N HIS A 67 26.93 1.35 -2.97
CA HIS A 67 26.22 0.99 -1.74
C HIS A 67 24.77 1.46 -1.71
N SER A 68 24.36 2.32 -2.65
CA SER A 68 23.03 2.91 -2.61
C SER A 68 22.32 2.81 -3.95
N ASN A 69 21.01 2.68 -3.84
CA ASN A 69 20.12 2.63 -4.97
C ASN A 69 18.86 3.45 -4.70
N LEU A 70 18.23 3.90 -5.78
CA LEU A 70 16.88 4.45 -5.77
C LEU A 70 15.94 3.39 -6.34
N GLN A 71 14.95 2.98 -5.55
CA GLN A 71 13.96 2.00 -5.96
C GLN A 71 12.59 2.67 -6.12
N VAL A 72 12.03 2.58 -7.31
CA VAL A 72 10.67 3.01 -7.64
C VAL A 72 9.82 1.77 -7.84
N GLU A 73 8.62 1.75 -7.29
CA GLU A 73 7.69 0.63 -7.41
C GLU A 73 6.36 1.12 -8.01
N VAL A 74 5.64 0.23 -8.68
CA VAL A 74 4.22 0.39 -9.02
C VAL A 74 3.51 -0.88 -8.58
N LEU A 75 2.71 -0.78 -7.53
CA LEU A 75 2.08 -1.93 -6.89
C LEU A 75 0.57 -1.78 -6.87
N TYR A 76 -0.14 -2.83 -7.28
CA TYR A 76 -1.46 -3.08 -6.73
C TYR A 76 -1.27 -3.49 -5.26
N SER A 77 -1.99 -2.85 -4.35
CA SER A 77 -1.89 -3.12 -2.93
C SER A 77 -3.27 -3.11 -2.32
N GLU A 78 -3.73 -4.28 -1.93
CA GLU A 78 -4.92 -4.43 -1.12
C GLU A 78 -4.56 -4.07 0.33
N GLN A 79 -5.41 -3.26 0.96
CA GLN A 79 -5.24 -2.70 2.31
C GLN A 79 -6.62 -2.62 2.98
N GLY A 80 -6.71 -1.94 4.11
CA GLY A 80 -7.93 -1.78 4.87
C GLY A 80 -7.81 -2.33 6.28
N THR A 81 -8.94 -2.64 6.90
CA THR A 81 -9.00 -3.02 8.32
C THR A 81 -10.16 -3.96 8.57
N ASP A 82 -10.00 -4.84 9.55
CA ASP A 82 -11.06 -5.70 10.05
C ASP A 82 -11.62 -5.09 11.35
N LEU A 83 -12.94 -4.95 11.42
CA LEU A 83 -13.69 -4.45 12.57
C LEU A 83 -14.63 -5.56 13.06
N ASP A 84 -14.31 -6.12 14.21
CA ASP A 84 -15.08 -7.23 14.79
C ASP A 84 -15.70 -6.82 16.11
N SER A 85 -16.98 -7.12 16.30
CA SER A 85 -17.63 -7.08 17.62
C SER A 85 -18.26 -8.43 17.95
N TYR A 86 -18.63 -8.61 19.23
CA TYR A 86 -19.31 -9.83 19.66
C TYR A 86 -20.71 -9.97 19.02
N ASP A 87 -21.44 -8.85 18.88
CA ASP A 87 -22.81 -8.83 18.36
C ASP A 87 -22.86 -8.75 16.82
N PHE A 88 -21.81 -8.22 16.18
CA PHE A 88 -21.68 -8.09 14.74
C PHE A 88 -20.24 -8.43 14.31
N PRO A 89 -19.91 -9.73 14.16
CA PRO A 89 -18.61 -10.16 13.65
C PRO A 89 -18.47 -9.86 12.15
N GLY A 90 -17.24 -9.68 11.66
CA GLY A 90 -16.95 -9.80 10.23
C GLY A 90 -17.21 -8.56 9.36
N MET A 91 -17.12 -7.34 9.92
CA MET A 91 -17.07 -6.13 9.10
C MET A 91 -15.63 -5.84 8.64
N THR A 92 -15.40 -5.82 7.34
CA THR A 92 -14.08 -5.57 6.75
C THR A 92 -14.15 -4.41 5.77
N TYR A 93 -13.34 -3.37 6.02
CA TYR A 93 -13.07 -2.35 5.00
C TYR A 93 -11.95 -2.86 4.08
N GLN A 94 -12.23 -2.95 2.78
CA GLN A 94 -11.26 -3.35 1.76
C GLN A 94 -10.93 -2.17 0.85
N LEU A 95 -9.70 -1.68 0.94
CA LEU A 95 -9.22 -0.55 0.14
C LEU A 95 -8.12 -1.01 -0.83
N ASN A 96 -8.41 -0.91 -2.12
CA ASN A 96 -7.50 -1.33 -3.17
C ASN A 96 -6.80 -0.11 -3.76
N TYR A 97 -5.48 -0.09 -3.69
CA TYR A 97 -4.68 1.02 -4.16
C TYR A 97 -3.76 0.61 -5.31
N VAL A 98 -3.49 1.56 -6.20
CA VAL A 98 -2.25 1.59 -6.97
C VAL A 98 -1.28 2.49 -6.23
N ALA A 99 -0.28 1.89 -5.60
CA ALA A 99 0.76 2.57 -4.86
C ALA A 99 2.02 2.74 -5.72
N THR A 100 2.70 3.87 -5.57
CA THR A 100 3.99 4.14 -6.23
C THR A 100 5.10 4.46 -5.23
N PRO A 101 5.51 3.51 -4.37
CA PRO A 101 6.60 3.71 -3.43
C PRO A 101 7.90 4.16 -4.09
N LEU A 102 8.57 5.12 -3.46
CA LEU A 102 9.91 5.59 -3.81
C LEU A 102 10.82 5.43 -2.59
N TYR A 103 11.79 4.52 -2.68
CA TYR A 103 12.73 4.20 -1.62
C TYR A 103 14.15 4.57 -2.00
N TYR A 104 14.82 5.30 -1.10
CA TYR A 104 16.27 5.26 -1.02
C TYR A 104 16.68 3.99 -0.27
N ARG A 105 17.55 3.20 -0.90
CA ARG A 105 18.08 1.94 -0.37
C ARG A 105 19.56 2.13 -0.07
N PHE A 106 19.99 1.71 1.11
CA PHE A 106 21.41 1.63 1.47
C PHE A 106 21.78 0.20 1.85
N THR A 107 22.71 -0.39 1.11
CA THR A 107 23.16 -1.78 1.23
C THR A 107 24.52 -1.85 1.91
N PHE A 108 24.58 -2.63 2.98
CA PHE A 108 25.80 -2.95 3.71
C PHE A 108 26.54 -4.07 2.96
N LYS A 109 27.85 -3.91 2.76
CA LYS A 109 28.68 -4.92 2.09
C LYS A 109 28.97 -6.09 3.03
N ASN A 110 28.03 -7.01 3.11
CA ASN A 110 28.14 -8.28 3.83
C ASN A 110 27.62 -9.45 2.95
N GLU A 111 27.82 -10.69 3.39
CA GLU A 111 27.50 -11.90 2.62
C GLU A 111 26.01 -12.00 2.24
N GLY A 112 25.10 -11.42 3.05
CA GLY A 112 23.65 -11.41 2.80
C GLY A 112 23.11 -10.16 2.09
N GLN A 113 23.95 -9.17 1.81
CA GLN A 113 23.55 -7.85 1.29
C GLN A 113 22.37 -7.23 2.05
N PHE A 114 22.48 -7.21 3.38
CA PHE A 114 21.52 -6.52 4.23
C PHE A 114 21.41 -5.05 3.81
N HIS A 115 20.20 -4.51 3.82
CA HIS A 115 19.95 -3.14 3.43
C HIS A 115 18.80 -2.53 4.22
N ILE A 116 18.81 -1.21 4.31
CA ILE A 116 17.71 -0.40 4.84
C ILE A 116 17.00 0.31 3.68
N LEU A 117 15.71 0.57 3.84
CA LEU A 117 14.88 1.34 2.93
C LEU A 117 14.28 2.52 3.68
N LEU A 118 14.30 3.70 3.08
CA LEU A 118 13.60 4.89 3.57
C LEU A 118 12.96 5.59 2.38
N GLY A 119 11.70 5.98 2.51
CA GLY A 119 10.95 6.45 1.36
C GLY A 119 9.60 7.05 1.68
N ALA A 120 8.91 7.40 0.59
CA ALA A 120 7.54 7.85 0.61
C ALA A 120 6.70 6.90 -0.26
N ARG A 121 5.41 6.80 0.07
CA ARG A 121 4.46 5.93 -0.59
C ARG A 121 3.20 6.72 -0.94
N PRO A 122 3.19 7.43 -2.08
CA PRO A 122 1.95 7.92 -2.68
C PRO A 122 1.13 6.75 -3.21
N ALA A 123 -0.18 6.81 -3.02
CA ALA A 123 -1.11 5.78 -3.46
C ALA A 123 -2.43 6.40 -3.93
N ILE A 124 -3.04 5.79 -4.95
CA ILE A 124 -4.33 6.21 -5.50
C ILE A 124 -5.33 5.07 -5.29
N LEU A 125 -6.47 5.39 -4.69
CA LEU A 125 -7.56 4.47 -4.50
C LEU A 125 -8.16 4.08 -5.86
N VAL A 126 -8.29 2.78 -6.08
CA VAL A 126 -8.91 2.21 -7.29
C VAL A 126 -10.30 1.66 -6.98
N ASN A 127 -10.46 1.07 -5.80
CA ASN A 127 -11.73 0.48 -5.39
C ASN A 127 -11.80 0.43 -3.85
N SER A 128 -12.99 0.69 -3.30
CA SER A 128 -13.28 0.59 -1.87
C SER A 128 -14.56 -0.21 -1.66
N LYS A 129 -14.50 -1.23 -0.81
CA LYS A 129 -15.65 -2.07 -0.45
C LYS A 129 -15.78 -2.20 1.06
N LEU A 130 -17.01 -2.27 1.54
CA LEU A 130 -17.35 -2.78 2.84
C LEU A 130 -17.85 -4.22 2.65
N LYS A 131 -17.15 -5.17 3.28
CA LYS A 131 -17.58 -6.56 3.37
C LYS A 131 -18.22 -6.79 4.74
N ILE A 132 -19.39 -7.38 4.76
CA ILE A 132 -20.11 -7.79 5.97
C ILE A 132 -20.31 -9.29 5.88
N THR A 133 -19.94 -10.02 6.93
CA THR A 133 -20.02 -11.48 7.00
C THR A 133 -20.95 -11.87 8.14
N GLU A 134 -22.07 -12.53 7.83
CA GLU A 134 -23.08 -12.96 8.81
C GLU A 134 -23.49 -14.40 8.49
N ASP A 135 -23.35 -15.34 9.44
CA ASP A 135 -23.75 -16.75 9.31
C ASP A 135 -23.36 -17.43 7.98
N ASP A 136 -22.08 -17.32 7.58
CA ASP A 136 -21.48 -17.82 6.32
C ASP A 136 -21.89 -17.09 5.02
N ASP A 137 -22.81 -16.12 5.09
CA ASP A 137 -23.12 -15.24 3.96
C ASP A 137 -22.18 -14.02 3.94
N GLU A 138 -21.68 -13.69 2.74
CA GLU A 138 -20.81 -12.54 2.52
C GLU A 138 -21.49 -11.52 1.61
N MET A 139 -21.72 -10.32 2.14
CA MET A 139 -22.18 -9.18 1.36
C MET A 139 -21.04 -8.22 1.09
N ASN A 140 -20.83 -7.86 -0.18
CA ASN A 140 -19.86 -6.84 -0.60
C ASN A 140 -20.59 -5.63 -1.14
N ILE A 141 -20.50 -4.51 -0.44
CA ILE A 141 -21.12 -3.24 -0.82
C ILE A 141 -20.01 -2.24 -1.13
N SER A 142 -20.20 -1.38 -2.14
CA SER A 142 -19.26 -0.28 -2.35
C SER A 142 -19.33 0.67 -1.14
N THR A 143 -18.18 1.11 -0.62
CA THR A 143 -18.17 1.96 0.58
C THR A 143 -18.94 3.28 0.36
N GLU A 144 -18.85 3.85 -0.85
CA GLU A 144 -19.59 5.05 -1.24
C GLU A 144 -21.11 4.82 -1.23
N SER A 145 -21.58 3.70 -1.80
CA SER A 145 -23.01 3.35 -1.75
C SER A 145 -23.49 3.17 -0.31
N TYR A 146 -22.72 2.46 0.52
CA TYR A 146 -23.07 2.25 1.92
C TYR A 146 -23.26 3.58 2.68
N PHE A 147 -22.32 4.51 2.54
CA PHE A 147 -22.45 5.82 3.20
C PHE A 147 -23.63 6.63 2.64
N SER A 148 -23.77 6.69 1.32
CA SER A 148 -24.86 7.43 0.67
C SER A 148 -26.24 6.88 1.03
N ASP A 149 -26.42 5.56 1.05
CA ASP A 149 -27.70 4.90 1.37
C ASP A 149 -28.10 5.12 2.84
N ASN A 150 -27.13 5.36 3.72
CA ASN A 150 -27.34 5.73 5.12
C ASN A 150 -27.37 7.26 5.35
N GLY A 151 -27.34 8.06 4.28
CA GLY A 151 -27.42 9.52 4.37
C GLY A 151 -26.18 10.20 4.98
N LEU A 152 -25.02 9.52 4.96
CA LEU A 152 -23.76 10.03 5.49
C LEU A 152 -22.94 10.68 4.38
N ASP A 153 -22.50 11.93 4.58
CA ASP A 153 -21.51 12.59 3.72
C ASP A 153 -20.11 12.13 4.12
N ILE A 154 -19.77 10.90 3.74
CA ILE A 154 -18.46 10.28 3.95
C ILE A 154 -18.03 9.61 2.63
N LYS A 155 -16.76 9.81 2.28
CA LYS A 155 -16.10 9.16 1.13
C LYS A 155 -14.73 8.67 1.55
N VAL A 156 -14.24 7.65 0.84
CA VAL A 156 -12.83 7.24 0.98
C VAL A 156 -11.99 8.17 0.13
N ASN A 157 -10.94 8.74 0.73
CA ASN A 157 -10.01 9.62 0.04
C ASN A 157 -9.40 8.94 -1.19
N GLU A 158 -9.46 9.59 -2.36
CA GLU A 158 -8.89 9.06 -3.60
C GLU A 158 -7.37 8.94 -3.56
N PHE A 159 -6.70 9.78 -2.75
CA PHE A 159 -5.25 9.84 -2.63
C PHE A 159 -4.83 9.56 -1.19
N ASP A 160 -3.85 8.68 -1.04
CA ASP A 160 -3.18 8.37 0.22
C ASP A 160 -1.68 8.65 0.09
N PHE A 161 -1.06 9.02 1.21
CA PHE A 161 0.36 9.28 1.29
C PHE A 161 0.90 8.80 2.63
N ALA A 162 1.96 8.01 2.58
CA ALA A 162 2.65 7.50 3.76
C ALA A 162 4.15 7.76 3.70
N LEU A 163 4.75 7.96 4.88
CA LEU A 163 6.19 7.78 5.05
C LEU A 163 6.47 6.31 5.32
N SER A 164 7.51 5.78 4.71
CA SER A 164 7.82 4.36 4.79
C SER A 164 9.29 4.11 5.06
N GLY A 165 9.54 3.14 5.93
CA GLY A 165 10.87 2.67 6.29
C GLY A 165 10.89 1.16 6.41
N GLY A 166 12.05 0.55 6.20
CA GLY A 166 12.15 -0.89 6.23
C GLY A 166 13.57 -1.43 6.17
N ILE A 167 13.65 -2.75 6.16
CA ILE A 167 14.87 -3.51 6.06
C ILE A 167 14.70 -4.61 5.01
N GLY A 168 15.81 -5.16 4.55
CA GLY A 168 15.77 -6.36 3.72
C GLY A 168 17.13 -6.99 3.53
N ILE A 169 17.11 -8.10 2.79
CA ILE A 169 18.29 -8.89 2.43
C ILE A 169 18.23 -9.25 0.95
N GLY A 170 19.38 -9.56 0.35
CA GLY A 170 19.47 -9.96 -1.05
C GLY A 170 19.93 -8.84 -1.98
N LYS A 171 20.05 -9.18 -3.26
CA LYS A 171 20.71 -8.35 -4.26
C LYS A 171 19.71 -7.66 -5.19
N PRO A 172 19.83 -6.34 -5.42
CA PRO A 172 19.05 -5.59 -6.40
C PRO A 172 18.94 -6.20 -7.80
N ASP A 173 19.98 -6.89 -8.25
CA ASP A 173 20.15 -7.51 -9.57
C ASP A 173 19.79 -9.00 -9.61
N ALA A 174 19.20 -9.53 -8.53
CA ALA A 174 18.75 -10.92 -8.47
C ALA A 174 17.42 -11.04 -7.72
N ALA A 175 17.46 -11.19 -6.40
CA ALA A 175 16.27 -11.33 -5.59
C ALA A 175 16.46 -10.66 -4.23
N MET A 176 15.38 -10.12 -3.68
CA MET A 176 15.37 -9.42 -2.40
C MET A 176 14.15 -9.80 -1.58
N LEU A 177 14.32 -9.93 -0.27
CA LEU A 177 13.24 -10.00 0.70
C LEU A 177 13.25 -8.71 1.52
N ASN A 178 12.14 -7.98 1.49
CA ASN A 178 11.99 -6.69 2.17
C ASN A 178 10.85 -6.76 3.19
N ILE A 179 11.02 -6.11 4.33
CA ILE A 179 9.98 -5.83 5.31
C ILE A 179 9.91 -4.31 5.45
N THR A 180 8.75 -3.72 5.17
CA THR A 180 8.54 -2.27 5.20
C THR A 180 7.33 -1.91 6.03
N TYR A 181 7.46 -0.91 6.89
CA TYR A 181 6.39 -0.26 7.62
C TYR A 181 6.06 1.08 6.98
N SER A 182 4.78 1.39 6.78
CA SER A 182 4.30 2.64 6.20
C SER A 182 3.28 3.27 7.13
N GLN A 183 3.55 4.50 7.55
CA GLN A 183 2.64 5.31 8.36
C GLN A 183 1.92 6.32 7.45
N GLY A 184 0.61 6.14 7.28
CA GLY A 184 -0.25 7.08 6.58
C GLY A 184 -0.27 8.44 7.27
N ILE A 185 -0.35 9.50 6.47
CA ILE A 185 -0.42 10.88 6.93
C ILE A 185 -1.77 11.51 6.54
N ILE A 186 -2.37 11.05 5.44
CA ILE A 186 -3.66 11.50 4.94
C ILE A 186 -4.78 10.71 5.62
N ASN A 187 -5.90 11.38 5.89
CA ASN A 187 -7.07 10.72 6.42
C ASN A 187 -7.63 9.72 5.39
N VAL A 188 -8.07 8.55 5.82
CA VAL A 188 -8.69 7.54 4.96
C VAL A 188 -10.06 8.02 4.49
N PHE A 189 -10.79 8.72 5.35
CA PHE A 189 -12.12 9.24 5.06
C PHE A 189 -12.11 10.77 4.94
N GLU A 190 -13.00 11.29 4.11
CA GLU A 190 -13.31 12.72 3.95
C GLU A 190 -14.81 12.94 3.85
N GLY A 191 -15.29 14.14 4.18
CA GLY A 191 -16.70 14.52 4.14
C GLY A 191 -17.17 15.16 5.45
N ALA A 192 -18.35 15.78 5.45
CA ALA A 192 -18.86 16.51 6.62
C ALA A 192 -19.09 15.62 7.85
N ASP A 193 -19.39 14.33 7.64
CA ASP A 193 -19.69 13.36 8.70
C ASP A 193 -18.49 12.43 8.98
N ALA A 194 -17.34 12.65 8.35
CA ALA A 194 -16.18 11.76 8.45
C ALA A 194 -15.43 11.95 9.78
N THR A 195 -14.99 10.84 10.39
CA THR A 195 -14.08 10.88 11.53
C THR A 195 -12.70 11.38 11.08
N ASP A 196 -12.24 12.46 11.71
CA ASP A 196 -10.91 13.01 11.46
C ASP A 196 -9.79 12.10 11.97
N ASN A 197 -8.61 12.23 11.36
CA ASN A 197 -7.37 11.55 11.76
C ASN A 197 -7.37 10.02 11.66
N VAL A 198 -8.36 9.40 11.00
CA VAL A 198 -8.29 7.99 10.65
C VAL A 198 -7.22 7.81 9.57
N LYS A 199 -6.11 7.16 9.88
CA LYS A 199 -4.96 6.98 8.96
C LYS A 199 -4.76 5.51 8.65
N ASN A 200 -4.18 5.23 7.49
CA ASN A 200 -3.87 3.86 7.09
C ASN A 200 -2.43 3.50 7.49
N ILE A 201 -2.25 2.38 8.17
CA ILE A 201 -0.95 1.80 8.51
C ILE A 201 -0.77 0.50 7.72
N LEU A 202 0.42 0.31 7.17
CA LEU A 202 0.77 -0.90 6.41
C LEU A 202 2.12 -1.47 6.84
N LEU A 203 2.13 -2.69 7.35
CA LEU A 203 3.31 -3.56 7.37
C LEU A 203 3.27 -4.47 6.16
N GLN A 204 4.34 -4.50 5.37
CA GLN A 204 4.42 -5.28 4.14
C GLN A 204 5.66 -6.16 4.14
N VAL A 205 5.49 -7.45 3.84
CA VAL A 205 6.57 -8.40 3.57
C VAL A 205 6.58 -8.67 2.07
N GLY A 206 7.64 -8.24 1.37
CA GLY A 206 7.72 -8.28 -0.08
C GLY A 206 8.91 -9.08 -0.60
N PHE A 207 8.67 -9.95 -1.56
CA PHE A 207 9.70 -10.63 -2.35
C PHE A 207 9.83 -9.95 -3.71
N CYS A 208 11.05 -9.56 -4.07
CA CYS A 208 11.39 -8.93 -5.34
C CYS A 208 12.24 -9.89 -6.17
N PHE A 209 11.93 -10.02 -7.45
CA PHE A 209 12.71 -10.78 -8.42
C PHE A 209 13.07 -9.90 -9.62
N ALA A 210 14.36 -9.73 -9.86
CA ALA A 210 14.92 -8.94 -10.95
C ALA A 210 14.99 -9.74 -12.25
N PHE A 211 14.75 -9.06 -13.37
CA PHE A 211 15.00 -9.59 -14.70
C PHE A 211 16.38 -9.12 -15.16
N ASN A 212 17.20 -10.08 -15.61
CA ASN A 212 18.54 -9.85 -16.15
C ASN A 212 18.55 -10.00 -17.67
#